data_AF-A0A0A7PS49-F1
#
_entry.id   AF-A0A0A7PS49-F1
#
_cell.length_a   1.000
_cell.length_b   1.000
_cell.length_c   1.000
_cell.angle_alpha   90.00
_cell.angle_beta   90.00
_cell.angle_gamma   90.00
#
_symmetry.space_group_name_H-M   'P 1'
#
loop_
_entity.id
_entity.type
_entity.pdbx_description
1 polymer ?
#
loop_
_entity_poly.entity_id
_entity_poly.type
_entity_poly.pdbx_seq_one_letter_code
_entity_poly.pdbx_strand_id
1 'polypeptide(L)'
;MARKFKSRPAGHDRPTLYQDITEKIIAELEAGRVPWVQPWASAKAPLQMPHNASSNRCYSGINILILWHAVVSRGFSSNAFLTFRQALELGGNVCKGATGTTVVYAHRFTPGNERRQAAEEGRTPGTIPFLKRFTVFNLDQCEGLPDAYTAEIPRPDPDQILPEAEALITATGADFRIGGDQAYYDVANDRVCVPPPSRYFDPINWNRTAFHELGHWTGSRGRLDRDQSGRFGSETYGREELVALSGQSAPPATLQ
;
A
#
# COMPACT_ATOMS: atom_id res chain seq x y z
N MET A 1 -38.69 30.07 -24.25
CA MET A 1 -38.87 28.90 -23.36
C MET A 1 -37.49 28.33 -23.00
N ALA A 2 -37.04 28.54 -21.76
CA ALA A 2 -35.80 27.97 -21.24
C ALA A 2 -36.16 26.94 -20.15
N ARG A 3 -35.82 25.68 -20.40
CA ARG A 3 -36.16 24.55 -19.54
C ARG A 3 -35.25 24.59 -18.30
N LYS A 4 -35.72 25.18 -17.20
CA LYS A 4 -35.03 25.15 -15.90
C LYS A 4 -34.92 23.69 -15.43
N PHE A 5 -33.70 23.17 -15.38
CA PHE A 5 -33.42 21.91 -14.72
C PHE A 5 -33.59 22.11 -13.21
N LYS A 6 -34.61 21.49 -12.62
CA LYS A 6 -34.75 21.37 -11.17
C LYS A 6 -33.57 20.54 -10.64
N SER A 7 -32.77 21.12 -9.75
CA SER A 7 -31.79 20.38 -8.97
C SER A 7 -32.51 19.31 -8.15
N ARG A 8 -32.10 18.04 -8.27
CA ARG A 8 -32.58 16.97 -7.39
C ARG A 8 -32.17 17.28 -5.95
N PRO A 9 -33.00 16.94 -4.94
CA PRO A 9 -32.59 17.07 -3.54
C PRO A 9 -31.37 16.17 -3.29
N ALA A 10 -30.44 16.64 -2.45
CA ALA A 10 -29.34 15.84 -1.94
C ALA A 10 -29.92 14.63 -1.18
N GLY A 11 -29.89 13.47 -1.84
CA GLY A 11 -30.25 12.21 -1.21
C GLY A 11 -29.21 11.83 -0.17
N HIS A 12 -29.67 11.23 0.94
CA HIS A 12 -28.89 10.65 2.03
C HIS A 12 -27.43 10.35 1.68
N ASP A 13 -26.53 10.96 2.46
CA ASP A 13 -25.08 10.84 2.39
C ASP A 13 -24.71 9.36 2.48
N ARG A 14 -24.53 8.72 1.32
CA ARG A 14 -23.85 7.43 1.27
C ARG A 14 -22.44 7.72 1.76
N PRO A 15 -21.95 7.02 2.80
CA PRO A 15 -20.59 7.24 3.26
C PRO A 15 -19.67 7.14 2.05
N THR A 16 -18.83 8.14 1.90
CA THR A 16 -17.89 8.15 0.79
C THR A 16 -16.96 6.95 0.97
N LEU A 17 -16.47 6.36 -0.11
CA LEU A 17 -15.50 5.25 -0.03
C LEU A 17 -14.30 5.56 0.89
N TYR A 18 -13.87 6.83 0.94
CA TYR A 18 -12.84 7.28 1.87
C TYR A 18 -13.29 7.11 3.32
N GLN A 19 -14.51 7.53 3.64
CA GLN A 19 -15.08 7.35 4.96
C GLN A 19 -15.20 5.87 5.34
N ASP A 20 -15.73 5.01 4.45
CA ASP A 20 -15.82 3.56 4.71
C ASP A 20 -14.46 2.91 5.01
N ILE A 21 -13.40 3.32 4.27
CA ILE A 21 -12.05 2.80 4.49
C ILE A 21 -11.46 3.35 5.78
N THR A 22 -11.61 4.65 6.02
CA THR A 22 -11.11 5.32 7.23
C THR A 22 -11.76 4.75 8.48
N GLU A 23 -13.08 4.55 8.48
CA GLU A 23 -13.82 3.96 9.61
C GLU A 23 -13.34 2.53 9.92
N LYS A 24 -13.01 1.73 8.90
CA LYS A 24 -12.42 0.41 9.11
C LYS A 24 -11.02 0.47 9.72
N ILE A 25 -10.20 1.41 9.28
CA ILE A 25 -8.85 1.62 9.85
C ILE A 25 -8.97 2.06 11.30
N ILE A 26 -9.87 3.00 11.60
CA ILE A 26 -10.13 3.46 12.97
C ILE A 26 -10.59 2.30 13.85
N ALA A 27 -11.53 1.48 13.38
CA ALA A 27 -12.03 0.34 14.14
C ALA A 27 -10.93 -0.70 14.48
N GLU A 28 -9.99 -0.95 13.57
CA GLU A 28 -8.83 -1.80 13.86
C GLU A 28 -7.92 -1.18 14.92
N LEU A 29 -7.62 0.13 14.80
CA LEU A 29 -6.78 0.86 15.76
C LEU A 29 -7.41 0.88 17.16
N GLU A 30 -8.72 1.13 17.26
CA GLU A 30 -9.47 1.08 18.52
C GLU A 30 -9.47 -0.32 19.15
N ALA A 31 -9.43 -1.36 18.33
CA ALA A 31 -9.28 -2.74 18.77
C ALA A 31 -7.82 -3.13 19.09
N GLY A 32 -6.90 -2.14 19.14
CA GLY A 32 -5.49 -2.33 19.47
C GLY A 32 -4.66 -2.97 18.36
N ARG A 33 -5.19 -3.05 17.13
CA ARG A 33 -4.50 -3.62 15.97
C ARG A 33 -4.08 -2.51 15.03
N VAL A 34 -2.80 -2.48 14.68
CA VAL A 34 -2.28 -1.53 13.69
C VAL A 34 -2.35 -2.21 12.31
N PRO A 35 -3.17 -1.72 11.35
CA PRO A 35 -3.43 -2.45 10.10
C PRO A 35 -2.21 -2.71 9.21
N TRP A 36 -1.16 -1.93 9.35
CA TRP A 36 0.13 -2.09 8.66
C TRP A 36 1.17 -2.88 9.47
N VAL A 37 0.82 -3.29 10.70
CA VAL A 37 1.61 -4.17 11.58
C VAL A 37 0.73 -5.36 12.00
N GLN A 38 0.16 -6.06 11.03
CA GLN A 38 -0.65 -7.25 11.30
C GLN A 38 0.25 -8.38 11.82
N PRO A 39 -0.27 -9.29 12.67
CA PRO A 39 0.47 -10.48 13.12
C PRO A 39 0.56 -11.49 11.98
N TRP A 40 1.46 -11.19 11.04
CA TRP A 40 1.70 -11.97 9.82
C TRP A 40 1.95 -13.46 10.08
N ALA A 41 2.49 -13.80 11.24
CA ALA A 41 2.73 -15.18 11.67
C ALA A 41 1.46 -16.04 11.80
N SER A 42 0.28 -15.42 11.95
CA SER A 42 -1.01 -16.12 12.05
C SER A 42 -1.78 -16.22 10.74
N ALA A 43 -1.33 -15.52 9.69
CA ALA A 43 -1.99 -15.53 8.39
C ALA A 43 -1.71 -16.87 7.68
N LYS A 44 -2.73 -17.44 7.05
CA LYS A 44 -2.58 -18.61 6.17
C LYS A 44 -1.83 -18.26 4.89
N ALA A 45 -2.09 -17.05 4.36
CA ALA A 45 -1.43 -16.56 3.17
C ALA A 45 0.05 -16.23 3.43
N PRO A 46 0.92 -16.44 2.43
CA PRO A 46 2.32 -16.04 2.52
C PRO A 46 2.44 -14.52 2.68
N LEU A 47 3.58 -14.07 3.22
CA LEU A 47 3.93 -12.65 3.33
C LEU A 47 4.26 -12.08 1.94
N GLN A 48 3.24 -11.65 1.20
CA GLN A 48 3.39 -11.13 -0.16
C GLN A 48 2.50 -9.92 -0.42
N MET A 49 2.87 -9.13 -1.43
CA MET A 49 2.02 -8.04 -1.89
C MET A 49 0.74 -8.61 -2.49
N PRO A 50 -0.42 -7.98 -2.18
CA PRO A 50 -1.62 -8.25 -2.92
C PRO A 50 -1.37 -7.94 -4.39
N HIS A 51 -1.74 -8.85 -5.28
CA HIS A 51 -1.55 -8.69 -6.71
C HIS A 51 -2.74 -9.21 -7.50
N ASN A 52 -2.87 -8.74 -8.73
CA ASN A 52 -3.89 -9.24 -9.64
C ASN A 52 -3.39 -10.51 -10.33
N ALA A 53 -4.04 -11.65 -10.09
CA ALA A 53 -3.53 -12.95 -10.56
C ALA A 53 -3.44 -13.04 -12.09
N SER A 54 -4.36 -12.40 -12.81
CA SER A 54 -4.40 -12.42 -14.28
C SER A 54 -3.25 -11.62 -14.93
N SER A 55 -2.83 -10.51 -14.31
CA SER A 55 -1.81 -9.61 -14.87
C SER A 55 -0.47 -9.62 -14.12
N ASN A 56 -0.41 -10.36 -13.01
CA ASN A 56 0.68 -10.37 -12.05
C ASN A 56 1.08 -8.99 -11.48
N ARG A 57 0.22 -7.97 -11.63
CA ARG A 57 0.52 -6.61 -11.18
C ARG A 57 0.17 -6.45 -9.70
N CYS A 58 1.15 -6.03 -8.89
CA CYS A 58 0.93 -5.68 -7.49
C CYS A 58 -0.01 -4.47 -7.34
N TYR A 59 -0.89 -4.54 -6.35
CA TYR A 59 -1.70 -3.40 -5.92
C TYR A 59 -0.83 -2.38 -5.19
N SER A 60 -1.24 -1.12 -5.22
CA SER A 60 -0.51 0.00 -4.63
C SER A 60 -1.38 0.87 -3.73
N GLY A 61 -0.75 1.64 -2.84
CA GLY A 61 -1.41 2.58 -1.95
C GLY A 61 -2.41 1.90 -1.01
N ILE A 62 -3.55 2.53 -0.79
CA ILE A 62 -4.56 2.07 0.19
C ILE A 62 -5.11 0.66 -0.11
N ASN A 63 -5.07 0.22 -1.37
CA ASN A 63 -5.52 -1.12 -1.74
C ASN A 63 -4.69 -2.22 -1.07
N ILE A 64 -3.42 -1.95 -0.74
CA ILE A 64 -2.57 -2.91 -0.02
C ILE A 64 -3.19 -3.22 1.35
N LEU A 65 -3.48 -2.17 2.13
CA LEU A 65 -4.07 -2.32 3.47
C LEU A 65 -5.46 -2.95 3.41
N ILE A 66 -6.30 -2.54 2.45
CA ILE A 66 -7.64 -3.10 2.27
C ILE A 66 -7.57 -4.60 1.99
N LEU A 67 -6.68 -5.01 1.08
CA LEU A 67 -6.58 -6.40 0.65
C LEU A 67 -5.91 -7.28 1.71
N TRP A 68 -4.84 -6.82 2.36
CA TRP A 68 -4.24 -7.54 3.49
C TRP A 68 -5.24 -7.71 4.65
N HIS A 69 -6.00 -6.66 5.00
CA HIS A 69 -7.07 -6.80 5.97
C HIS A 69 -8.11 -7.84 5.54
N ALA A 70 -8.50 -7.87 4.26
CA ALA A 70 -9.43 -8.88 3.74
C ALA A 70 -8.84 -10.30 3.83
N VAL A 71 -7.56 -10.49 3.52
CA VAL A 71 -6.87 -11.78 3.63
C VAL A 71 -6.88 -12.28 5.08
N VAL A 72 -6.48 -11.44 6.03
CA VAL A 72 -6.40 -11.82 7.45
C VAL A 72 -7.80 -12.03 8.04
N SER A 73 -8.70 -11.07 7.90
CA SER A 73 -10.05 -11.11 8.52
C SER A 73 -10.93 -12.23 7.99
N ARG A 74 -10.75 -12.64 6.73
CA ARG A 74 -11.52 -13.72 6.10
C ARG A 74 -10.75 -15.03 6.01
N GLY A 75 -9.50 -15.06 6.48
CA GLY A 75 -8.67 -16.26 6.53
C GLY A 75 -8.28 -16.83 5.17
N PHE A 76 -8.06 -15.96 4.17
CA PHE A 76 -7.64 -16.39 2.84
C PHE A 76 -6.20 -16.94 2.84
N SER A 77 -5.94 -17.87 1.94
CA SER A 77 -4.67 -18.58 1.76
C SER A 77 -3.75 -17.94 0.71
N SER A 78 -4.26 -16.98 -0.06
CA SER A 78 -3.51 -16.29 -1.12
C SER A 78 -3.63 -14.77 -1.02
N ASN A 79 -2.61 -14.05 -1.51
CA ASN A 79 -2.67 -12.61 -1.75
C ASN A 79 -3.06 -12.26 -3.20
N ALA A 80 -3.48 -13.25 -3.99
CA ALA A 80 -3.87 -13.07 -5.38
C ALA A 80 -5.37 -12.78 -5.50
N PHE A 81 -5.71 -11.80 -6.34
CA PHE A 81 -7.08 -11.33 -6.54
C PHE A 81 -7.45 -11.21 -8.02
N LEU A 82 -8.73 -11.41 -8.33
CA LEU A 82 -9.29 -11.30 -9.67
C LEU A 82 -10.59 -10.50 -9.66
N THR A 83 -10.91 -9.79 -10.74
CA THR A 83 -12.29 -9.35 -10.96
C THR A 83 -13.14 -10.53 -11.43
N PHE A 84 -14.46 -10.43 -11.28
CA PHE A 84 -15.38 -11.48 -11.75
C PHE A 84 -15.17 -11.84 -13.23
N ARG A 85 -14.95 -10.84 -14.09
CA ARG A 85 -14.69 -11.06 -15.52
C ARG A 85 -13.37 -11.79 -15.77
N GLN A 86 -12.32 -11.41 -15.05
CA GLN A 86 -11.03 -12.09 -15.17
C GLN A 86 -11.09 -13.55 -14.72
N ALA A 87 -11.85 -13.86 -13.66
CA ALA A 87 -12.06 -15.25 -13.24
C ALA A 87 -12.68 -16.09 -14.38
N LEU A 88 -13.70 -15.55 -15.06
CA LEU A 88 -14.32 -16.19 -16.23
C LEU A 88 -13.37 -16.31 -17.43
N GLU A 89 -12.60 -15.27 -17.73
CA GLU A 89 -11.63 -15.27 -18.83
C GLU A 89 -10.52 -16.30 -18.63
N LEU A 90 -10.15 -16.60 -17.38
CA LEU A 90 -9.19 -17.63 -17.00
C LEU A 90 -9.80 -19.05 -16.95
N GLY A 91 -11.09 -19.21 -17.30
CA GLY A 91 -11.77 -20.50 -17.32
C GLY A 91 -12.38 -20.94 -15.98
N GLY A 92 -12.22 -20.14 -14.93
CA GLY A 92 -12.85 -20.36 -13.64
C GLY A 92 -14.14 -19.56 -13.45
N ASN A 93 -14.67 -19.55 -12.23
CA ASN A 93 -15.82 -18.75 -11.85
C ASN A 93 -15.70 -18.33 -10.39
N VAL A 94 -16.40 -17.27 -9.98
CA VAL A 94 -16.53 -16.91 -8.56
C VAL A 94 -17.60 -17.77 -7.93
N CYS A 95 -17.29 -18.41 -6.80
CA CYS A 95 -18.20 -19.27 -6.06
C CYS A 95 -19.50 -18.54 -5.72
N LYS A 96 -20.64 -19.22 -5.87
CA LYS A 96 -21.95 -18.63 -5.58
C LYS A 96 -22.04 -18.19 -4.13
N GLY A 97 -22.42 -16.92 -3.90
CA GLY A 97 -22.55 -16.35 -2.56
C GLY A 97 -21.26 -15.72 -2.01
N ALA A 98 -20.14 -15.78 -2.75
CA ALA A 98 -18.92 -15.09 -2.36
C ALA A 98 -19.09 -13.56 -2.38
N THR A 99 -18.64 -12.90 -1.31
CA THR A 99 -18.64 -11.43 -1.21
C THR A 99 -17.26 -10.90 -1.60
N GLY A 100 -17.21 -10.07 -2.64
CA GLY A 100 -15.96 -9.45 -3.09
C GLY A 100 -15.44 -8.37 -2.15
N THR A 101 -14.22 -7.92 -2.41
CA THR A 101 -13.53 -6.82 -1.73
C THR A 101 -13.45 -5.63 -2.68
N THR A 102 -13.84 -4.44 -2.21
CA THR A 102 -13.81 -3.22 -3.02
C THR A 102 -12.41 -2.62 -2.99
N VAL A 103 -11.82 -2.41 -4.16
CA VAL A 103 -10.56 -1.70 -4.38
C VAL A 103 -10.80 -0.42 -5.17
N VAL A 104 -9.85 0.51 -5.09
CA VAL A 104 -9.99 1.86 -5.59
C VAL A 104 -8.93 2.14 -6.65
N TYR A 105 -9.32 2.79 -7.74
CA TYR A 105 -8.41 3.22 -8.79
C TYR A 105 -8.55 4.72 -8.98
N ALA A 106 -7.54 5.45 -8.55
CA ALA A 106 -7.44 6.89 -8.76
C ALA A 106 -6.57 7.16 -9.98
N HIS A 107 -7.08 7.94 -10.94
CA HIS A 107 -6.30 8.41 -12.07
C HIS A 107 -6.82 9.77 -12.52
N ARG A 108 -6.05 10.44 -13.38
CA ARG A 108 -6.44 11.72 -13.98
C ARG A 108 -6.75 11.53 -15.46
N PHE A 109 -7.77 12.21 -15.99
CA PHE A 109 -8.02 12.19 -17.42
C PHE A 109 -8.08 13.62 -17.96
N THR A 110 -7.62 13.80 -19.20
CA THR A 110 -7.67 15.07 -19.91
C THR A 110 -8.89 15.06 -20.83
N PRO A 111 -9.91 15.92 -20.60
CA PRO A 111 -11.04 16.11 -21.50
C PRO A 111 -10.59 16.44 -22.93
N GLY A 112 -11.33 15.95 -23.94
CA GLY A 112 -10.93 16.11 -25.35
C GLY A 112 -10.89 17.56 -25.83
N ASN A 113 -11.82 18.40 -25.35
CA ASN A 113 -11.86 19.83 -25.63
C ASN A 113 -10.66 20.57 -25.01
N GLU A 114 -10.35 20.27 -23.75
CA GLU A 114 -9.21 20.84 -23.02
C GLU A 114 -7.88 20.48 -23.69
N ARG A 115 -7.78 19.25 -24.21
CA ARG A 115 -6.60 18.80 -24.94
C ARG A 115 -6.38 19.59 -26.24
N ARG A 116 -7.45 20.01 -26.92
CA ARG A 116 -7.38 20.83 -28.14
C ARG A 116 -7.02 22.28 -27.84
N GLN A 117 -7.70 22.90 -26.87
CA GLN A 117 -7.43 24.29 -26.48
C GLN A 117 -5.99 24.46 -25.96
N ALA A 118 -5.51 23.52 -25.15
CA ALA A 118 -4.14 23.58 -24.66
C ALA A 118 -3.09 23.50 -25.78
N ALA A 119 -3.37 22.73 -26.85
CA ALA A 119 -2.50 22.65 -28.01
C ALA A 119 -2.50 23.95 -28.84
N GLU A 120 -3.66 24.61 -28.97
CA GLU A 120 -3.79 25.92 -29.63
C GLU A 120 -3.09 27.04 -28.84
N GLU A 121 -3.11 26.97 -27.51
CA GLU A 121 -2.54 27.97 -26.61
C GLU A 121 -1.08 27.68 -26.20
N GLY A 122 -0.49 26.59 -26.68
CA GLY A 122 0.89 26.20 -26.35
C GLY A 122 1.13 25.88 -24.86
N ARG A 123 0.09 25.45 -24.14
CA ARG A 123 0.14 25.15 -22.70
C ARG A 123 -0.06 23.66 -22.41
N THR A 124 0.29 23.25 -21.19
CA THR A 124 -0.02 21.89 -20.70
C THR A 124 -1.53 21.75 -20.48
N PRO A 125 -2.17 20.67 -20.96
CA PRO A 125 -3.61 20.49 -20.80
C PRO A 125 -4.00 20.17 -19.36
N GLY A 126 -5.09 20.78 -18.90
CA GLY A 126 -5.69 20.51 -17.60
C GLY A 126 -6.18 19.07 -17.49
N THR A 127 -6.08 18.50 -16.29
CA THR A 127 -6.49 17.12 -16.02
C THR A 127 -7.50 17.09 -14.88
N ILE A 128 -8.52 16.24 -15.02
CA ILE A 128 -9.56 16.05 -14.01
C ILE A 128 -9.30 14.73 -13.28
N PRO A 129 -9.17 14.74 -11.94
CA PRO A 129 -9.04 13.52 -11.17
C PRO A 129 -10.36 12.74 -11.14
N PHE A 130 -10.28 11.42 -11.18
CA PHE A 130 -11.40 10.54 -10.96
C PHE A 130 -11.01 9.37 -10.07
N LEU A 131 -12.03 8.79 -9.42
CA LEU A 131 -11.91 7.60 -8.59
C LEU A 131 -12.90 6.55 -9.10
N LYS A 132 -12.39 5.38 -9.51
CA LYS A 132 -13.20 4.22 -9.87
C LYS A 132 -13.14 3.18 -8.76
N ARG A 133 -14.27 2.51 -8.55
CA ARG A 133 -14.38 1.36 -7.65
C ARG A 133 -14.39 0.09 -8.49
N PHE A 134 -13.65 -0.91 -8.04
CA PHE A 134 -13.68 -2.25 -8.60
C PHE A 134 -13.94 -3.24 -7.46
N THR A 135 -14.64 -4.34 -7.78
CA THR A 135 -14.81 -5.45 -6.86
C THR A 135 -13.92 -6.58 -7.32
N VAL A 136 -13.06 -7.04 -6.42
CA VAL A 136 -12.13 -8.15 -6.65
C VAL A 136 -12.42 -9.29 -5.67
N PHE A 137 -12.07 -10.49 -6.06
CA PHE A 137 -12.30 -11.74 -5.35
C PHE A 137 -10.94 -12.41 -5.16
N ASN A 138 -10.71 -12.95 -3.98
CA ASN A 138 -9.52 -13.75 -3.73
C ASN A 138 -9.60 -15.08 -4.51
N LEU A 139 -8.46 -15.71 -4.83
CA LEU A 139 -8.48 -17.01 -5.51
C LEU A 139 -9.21 -18.09 -4.70
N ASP A 140 -9.20 -18.03 -3.37
CA ASP A 140 -9.99 -18.90 -2.48
C ASP A 140 -11.51 -18.77 -2.71
N GLN A 141 -11.96 -17.69 -3.36
CA GLN A 141 -13.36 -17.44 -3.69
C GLN A 141 -13.70 -17.84 -5.12
N CYS A 142 -12.77 -18.44 -5.84
CA CYS A 142 -12.92 -18.88 -7.21
C CYS A 142 -12.84 -20.41 -7.32
N GLU A 143 -13.60 -20.98 -8.24
CA GLU A 143 -13.62 -22.40 -8.58
C GLU A 143 -13.25 -22.59 -10.05
N GLY A 144 -12.72 -23.76 -10.41
CA GLY A 144 -12.38 -24.10 -11.80
C GLY A 144 -11.21 -23.32 -12.40
N LEU A 145 -10.41 -22.63 -11.58
CA LEU A 145 -9.19 -21.98 -12.05
C LEU A 145 -8.11 -23.04 -12.39
N PRO A 146 -7.27 -22.79 -13.42
CA PRO A 146 -6.14 -23.67 -13.74
C PRO A 146 -5.14 -23.80 -12.57
N ASP A 147 -4.48 -24.96 -12.49
CA ASP A 147 -3.53 -25.28 -11.41
C ASP A 147 -2.38 -24.26 -11.24
N ALA A 148 -2.01 -23.58 -12.33
CA ALA A 148 -1.01 -22.51 -12.31
C ALA A 148 -1.37 -21.36 -11.35
N TYR A 149 -2.66 -21.17 -11.04
CA TYR A 149 -3.15 -20.14 -10.12
C TYR A 149 -3.40 -20.67 -8.70
N THR A 150 -3.36 -21.98 -8.47
CA THR A 150 -3.60 -22.61 -7.17
C THR A 150 -2.33 -23.18 -6.53
N ALA A 151 -1.20 -23.16 -7.26
CA ALA A 151 0.08 -23.61 -6.77
C ALA A 151 0.56 -22.79 -5.56
N GLU A 152 1.10 -23.48 -4.55
CA GLU A 152 1.75 -22.84 -3.41
C GLU A 152 3.01 -22.09 -3.85
N ILE A 153 3.15 -20.84 -3.40
CA ILE A 153 4.33 -20.05 -3.66
C ILE A 153 5.41 -20.42 -2.63
N PRO A 154 6.63 -20.80 -3.06
CA PRO A 154 7.72 -21.12 -2.13
C PRO A 154 8.00 -19.93 -1.20
N ARG A 155 8.19 -20.23 0.08
CA ARG A 155 8.68 -19.23 1.04
C ARG A 155 10.17 -18.95 0.74
N PRO A 156 10.61 -17.68 0.84
CA PRO A 156 12.02 -17.38 0.72
C PRO A 156 12.82 -18.11 1.80
N ASP A 157 14.06 -18.44 1.48
CA ASP A 157 14.98 -19.06 2.43
C ASP A 157 15.27 -18.06 3.57
N PRO A 158 15.06 -18.41 4.85
CA PRO A 158 15.37 -17.53 5.97
C PRO A 158 16.80 -16.99 5.97
N ASP A 159 17.76 -17.76 5.44
CA ASP A 159 19.18 -17.38 5.39
C ASP A 159 19.47 -16.26 4.37
N GLN A 160 18.55 -16.04 3.43
CA GLN A 160 18.65 -15.00 2.42
C GLN A 160 18.19 -13.61 2.92
N ILE A 161 17.21 -13.60 3.84
CA ILE A 161 16.50 -12.38 4.28
C ILE A 161 17.45 -11.27 4.76
N LEU A 162 18.43 -11.61 5.60
CA LEU A 162 19.37 -10.62 6.15
C LEU A 162 20.33 -10.07 5.07
N PRO A 163 20.98 -10.91 4.24
CA PRO A 163 21.72 -10.44 3.06
C PRO A 163 20.91 -9.51 2.14
N GLU A 164 19.65 -9.83 1.85
CA GLU A 164 18.81 -8.95 1.02
C GLU A 164 18.49 -7.62 1.71
N ALA A 165 18.27 -7.64 3.03
CA ALA A 165 18.03 -6.42 3.79
C ALA A 165 19.25 -5.48 3.74
N GLU A 166 20.45 -6.01 3.93
CA GLU A 166 21.71 -5.26 3.83
C GLU A 166 21.97 -4.73 2.41
N ALA A 167 21.71 -5.56 1.40
CA ALA A 167 21.81 -5.18 0.00
C ALA A 167 20.84 -4.05 -0.34
N LEU A 168 19.60 -4.10 0.17
CA LEU A 168 18.60 -3.05 -0.01
C LEU A 168 19.04 -1.73 0.63
N ILE A 169 19.52 -1.76 1.88
CA ILE A 169 20.06 -0.57 2.57
C ILE A 169 21.16 0.06 1.71
N THR A 170 22.11 -0.75 1.24
CA THR A 170 23.21 -0.29 0.37
C THR A 170 22.70 0.31 -0.93
N ALA A 171 21.75 -0.35 -1.58
CA ALA A 171 21.18 0.08 -2.86
C ALA A 171 20.38 1.39 -2.75
N THR A 172 19.93 1.80 -1.56
CA THR A 172 19.26 3.09 -1.38
C THR A 172 20.18 4.28 -1.69
N GLY A 173 21.50 4.12 -1.51
CA GLY A 173 22.47 5.20 -1.64
C GLY A 173 22.39 6.26 -0.53
N ALA A 174 21.67 6.00 0.57
CA ALA A 174 21.64 6.89 1.72
C ALA A 174 23.03 6.96 2.40
N ASP A 175 23.41 8.14 2.93
CA ASP A 175 24.50 8.24 3.91
C ASP A 175 24.01 7.55 5.20
N PHE A 176 24.33 6.27 5.32
CA PHE A 176 23.86 5.41 6.40
C PHE A 176 25.00 5.14 7.39
N ARG A 177 24.84 5.63 8.63
CA ARG A 177 25.87 5.60 9.65
C ARG A 177 25.47 4.73 10.83
N ILE A 178 26.37 3.83 11.20
CA ILE A 178 26.21 2.96 12.36
C ILE A 178 27.03 3.51 13.52
N GLY A 179 26.37 3.87 14.62
CA GLY A 179 27.01 4.43 15.81
C GLY A 179 26.05 5.16 16.73
N GLY A 180 26.53 5.58 17.90
CA GLY A 180 25.71 6.27 18.90
C GLY A 180 24.74 5.33 19.64
N ASP A 181 23.74 5.94 20.28
CA ASP A 181 22.76 5.29 21.15
C ASP A 181 21.30 5.46 20.69
N GLN A 182 21.05 6.25 19.64
CA GLN A 182 19.73 6.51 19.09
C GLN A 182 19.68 6.31 17.57
N ALA A 183 18.53 5.86 17.07
CA ALA A 183 18.22 5.83 15.65
C ALA A 183 17.41 7.05 15.26
N TYR A 184 17.74 7.67 14.12
CA TYR A 184 17.02 8.81 13.55
C TYR A 184 17.47 9.12 12.11
N TYR A 185 16.58 9.72 11.33
CA TYR A 185 16.92 10.47 10.12
C TYR A 185 17.27 11.93 10.45
N ASP A 186 18.49 12.35 10.10
CA ASP A 186 18.98 13.72 10.26
C ASP A 186 18.66 14.53 9.00
N VAL A 187 17.53 15.25 9.03
CA VAL A 187 17.05 16.09 7.92
C VAL A 187 18.08 17.15 7.51
N ALA A 188 18.82 17.71 8.46
CA ALA A 188 19.74 18.83 8.20
C ALA A 188 20.99 18.37 7.44
N ASN A 189 21.48 17.17 7.73
CA ASN A 189 22.68 16.59 7.12
C ASN A 189 22.36 15.52 6.06
N ASP A 190 21.09 15.26 5.81
CA ASP A 190 20.58 14.25 4.90
C ASP A 190 21.14 12.82 5.09
N ARG A 191 21.24 12.37 6.34
CA ARG A 191 21.82 11.06 6.70
C ARG A 191 20.93 10.26 7.64
N VAL A 192 21.04 8.94 7.57
CA VAL A 192 20.41 8.01 8.51
C VAL A 192 21.45 7.57 9.53
N CYS A 193 21.12 7.68 10.81
CA CYS A 193 21.95 7.19 11.91
C CYS A 193 21.21 6.07 12.62
N VAL A 194 21.88 4.94 12.86
CA VAL A 194 21.34 3.84 13.68
C VAL A 194 22.39 3.33 14.67
N PRO A 195 22.00 2.83 15.85
CA PRO A 195 22.95 2.22 16.77
C PRO A 195 23.57 0.94 16.19
N PRO A 196 24.71 0.47 16.75
CA PRO A 196 25.28 -0.82 16.38
C PRO A 196 24.28 -1.98 16.52
N PRO A 197 24.26 -2.96 15.60
CA PRO A 197 23.38 -4.13 15.68
C PRO A 197 23.44 -4.88 17.01
N SER A 198 24.62 -4.90 17.66
CA SER A 198 24.83 -5.51 18.98
C SER A 198 24.04 -4.86 20.13
N ARG A 199 23.43 -3.70 19.91
CA ARG A 199 22.53 -3.04 20.88
C ARG A 199 21.12 -3.62 20.85
N TYR A 200 20.79 -4.44 19.85
CA TYR A 200 19.49 -5.06 19.69
C TYR A 200 19.58 -6.52 20.11
N PHE A 201 18.58 -6.98 20.85
CA PHE A 201 18.49 -8.38 21.28
C PHE A 201 18.24 -9.32 20.09
N ASP A 202 17.42 -8.88 19.14
CA ASP A 202 17.07 -9.65 17.94
C ASP A 202 17.50 -8.85 16.68
N PRO A 203 18.33 -9.43 15.80
CA PRO A 203 18.75 -8.82 14.53
C PRO A 203 17.60 -8.29 13.66
N ILE A 204 16.41 -8.90 13.71
CA ILE A 204 15.25 -8.43 12.94
C ILE A 204 14.85 -7.01 13.36
N ASN A 205 14.98 -6.68 14.65
CA ASN A 205 14.56 -5.38 15.18
C ASN A 205 15.50 -4.26 14.73
N TRP A 206 16.78 -4.56 14.58
CA TRP A 206 17.73 -3.61 13.99
C TRP A 206 17.33 -3.24 12.57
N ASN A 207 17.01 -4.24 11.73
CA ASN A 207 16.57 -4.02 10.36
C ASN A 207 15.26 -3.24 10.28
N ARG A 208 14.30 -3.53 11.17
CA ARG A 208 13.04 -2.78 11.27
C ARG A 208 13.29 -1.30 11.57
N THR A 209 14.19 -1.01 12.52
CA THR A 209 14.59 0.37 12.82
C THR A 209 15.30 1.01 11.62
N ALA A 210 16.24 0.32 10.97
CA ALA A 210 16.94 0.84 9.80
C ALA A 210 15.96 1.22 8.66
N PHE A 211 15.01 0.34 8.34
CA PHE A 211 14.02 0.62 7.28
C PHE A 211 13.01 1.69 7.66
N HIS A 212 12.68 1.84 8.95
CA HIS A 212 11.88 2.95 9.44
C HIS A 212 12.56 4.29 9.16
N GLU A 213 13.83 4.43 9.55
CA GLU A 213 14.59 5.67 9.31
C GLU A 213 14.85 5.94 7.82
N LEU A 214 15.06 4.88 7.03
CA LEU A 214 15.11 5.01 5.57
C LEU A 214 13.75 5.48 4.99
N GLY A 215 12.64 5.08 5.60
CA GLY A 215 11.31 5.58 5.31
C GLY A 215 11.25 7.11 5.43
N HIS A 216 11.72 7.65 6.56
CA HIS A 216 11.86 9.10 6.76
C HIS A 216 12.82 9.74 5.76
N TRP A 217 13.98 9.10 5.53
CA TRP A 217 14.96 9.57 4.56
C TRP A 217 14.33 9.81 3.20
N THR A 218 13.47 8.94 2.68
CA THR A 218 12.79 9.19 1.37
C THR A 218 12.00 10.50 1.31
N GLY A 219 11.62 11.07 2.45
CA GLY A 219 10.82 12.28 2.56
C GLY A 219 11.57 13.60 2.36
N SER A 220 12.89 13.60 2.17
CA SER A 220 13.64 14.84 1.99
C SER A 220 13.29 15.60 0.72
N ARG A 221 13.66 16.89 0.70
CA ARG A 221 13.40 17.82 -0.41
C ARG A 221 13.98 17.36 -1.76
N GLY A 222 15.10 16.66 -1.74
CA GLY A 222 15.73 16.12 -2.97
C GLY A 222 15.05 14.85 -3.50
N ARG A 223 14.06 14.31 -2.77
CA ARG A 223 13.40 13.03 -3.04
C ARG A 223 11.89 13.22 -3.17
N LEU A 224 11.12 12.83 -2.15
CA LEU A 224 9.64 12.92 -2.19
C LEU A 224 9.10 14.25 -1.64
N ASP A 225 9.97 15.11 -1.12
CA ASP A 225 9.64 16.45 -0.62
C ASP A 225 8.42 16.46 0.31
N ARG A 226 8.43 15.55 1.30
CA ARG A 226 7.41 15.47 2.34
C ARG A 226 7.73 16.46 3.45
N ASP A 227 6.68 16.90 4.16
CA ASP A 227 6.84 17.79 5.30
C ASP A 227 7.47 17.06 6.49
N GLN A 228 8.72 17.38 6.79
CA GLN A 228 9.52 16.86 7.91
C GLN A 228 9.62 17.86 9.09
N SER A 229 8.81 18.93 9.10
CA SER A 229 8.94 20.03 10.08
C SER A 229 8.27 19.75 11.43
N GLY A 230 7.52 18.66 11.55
CA GLY A 230 6.78 18.30 12.76
C GLY A 230 7.68 18.03 13.96
N ARG A 231 7.29 18.53 15.14
CA ARG A 231 7.94 18.20 16.41
C ARG A 231 7.34 16.94 17.01
N PHE A 232 8.12 16.18 17.78
CA PHE A 232 7.64 15.00 18.49
C PHE A 232 6.31 15.27 19.22
N GLY A 233 5.32 14.39 19.01
CA GLY A 233 3.98 14.51 19.58
C GLY A 233 3.01 15.46 18.85
N SER A 234 3.44 16.15 17.78
CA SER A 234 2.54 16.95 16.94
C SER A 234 1.79 16.11 15.90
N GLU A 235 0.68 16.65 15.38
CA GLU A 235 -0.07 16.03 14.28
C GLU A 235 0.78 15.84 13.03
N THR A 236 1.55 16.86 12.64
CA THR A 236 2.47 16.81 11.49
C THR A 236 3.50 15.69 11.66
N TYR A 237 4.05 15.54 12.87
CA TYR A 237 4.97 14.46 13.20
C TYR A 237 4.28 13.09 13.11
N GLY A 238 3.11 12.93 13.73
CA GLY A 238 2.34 11.67 13.67
C GLY A 238 1.96 11.27 12.25
N ARG A 239 1.70 12.24 11.36
CA ARG A 239 1.45 11.97 9.93
C ARG A 239 2.68 11.40 9.23
N GLU A 240 3.85 11.96 9.47
CA GLU A 240 5.09 11.47 8.84
C GLU A 240 5.50 10.11 9.40
N GLU A 241 5.35 9.88 10.71
CA GLU A 241 5.51 8.57 11.34
C GLU A 241 4.59 7.52 10.72
N LEU A 242 3.31 7.86 10.47
CA LEU A 242 2.37 6.97 9.78
C LEU A 242 2.86 6.61 8.38
N VAL A 243 3.43 7.56 7.64
CA VAL A 243 3.99 7.33 6.31
C VAL A 243 5.23 6.43 6.38
N ALA A 244 6.17 6.72 7.28
CA ALA A 244 7.39 5.95 7.44
C ALA A 244 7.11 4.51 7.90
N LEU A 245 6.22 4.32 8.89
CA LEU A 245 5.79 3.00 9.36
C LEU A 245 5.05 2.21 8.27
N SER A 246 4.20 2.85 7.47
CA SER A 246 3.56 2.18 6.34
C SER A 246 4.59 1.80 5.26
N GLY A 247 5.55 2.69 5.03
CA GLY A 247 6.66 2.52 4.10
C GLY A 247 7.69 1.47 4.53
N GLN A 248 7.78 1.12 5.81
CA GLN A 248 8.65 0.04 6.32
C GLN A 248 8.02 -1.35 6.17
N SER A 249 6.68 -1.43 6.05
CA SER A 249 5.94 -2.69 5.91
C SER A 249 5.75 -3.12 4.45
N ALA A 250 5.88 -2.17 3.51
CA ALA A 250 5.88 -2.40 2.06
C ALA A 250 7.21 -2.89 1.38
N PRO A 251 8.43 -2.68 1.93
CA PRO A 251 9.68 -3.02 1.29
C PRO A 251 9.99 -4.53 1.23
N PRO A 252 9.56 -5.42 2.15
CA PRO A 252 9.91 -6.84 2.04
C PRO A 252 9.15 -7.59 0.94
N ALA A 253 8.27 -6.93 0.17
CA ALA A 253 7.38 -7.61 -0.77
C ALA A 253 7.47 -7.08 -2.22
N THR A 254 8.45 -6.20 -2.52
CA THR A 254 8.72 -5.70 -3.88
C THR A 254 10.02 -6.21 -4.51
N LEU A 255 10.75 -7.09 -3.80
CA LEU A 255 11.92 -7.80 -4.32
C LEU A 255 11.57 -9.28 -4.51
N GLN A 256 10.79 -9.58 -5.55
CA GLN A 256 10.63 -10.90 -6.16
C GLN A 256 10.60 -10.73 -7.68
#